data_AF-A0A953QG84-F1
#
_entry.id   AF-A0A953QG84-F1
#
_cell.length_a   1.000
_cell.length_b   1.000
_cell.length_c   1.000
_cell.angle_alpha   90.00
_cell.angle_beta   90.00
_cell.angle_gamma   90.00
#
_symmetry.space_group_name_H-M   'P 1'
#
loop_
_entity.id
_entity.type
_entity.pdbx_description
1 polymer ?
#
loop_
_entity_poly.entity_id
_entity_poly.type
_entity_poly.pdbx_seq_one_letter_code
_entity_poly.pdbx_strand_id
1 'polypeptide(L)'
;AEVFGNYYGTHIGELNRAADEGVDLVLDIDVQGARQLRDRLPISAVSIFILAPSRQVLEERLRARSQDSDEVIARRLRDAANEIRNYKRYDYVLVNRDVEASVRELVSIVEEERGRRERIENEVRPILESFEVGDVKNA
;
A
#
# COMPACT_ATOMS: atom_id res chain seq x y z
N ALA A 1 -5.46 -26.65 -6.82
CA ALA A 1 -4.28 -25.89 -7.27
C ALA A 1 -3.74 -25.13 -6.08
N GLU A 2 -2.77 -25.74 -5.39
CA GLU A 2 -2.01 -25.15 -4.30
C GLU A 2 -0.91 -24.28 -4.91
N VAL A 3 -1.06 -22.95 -4.83
CA VAL A 3 0.00 -22.00 -5.18
C VAL A 3 0.22 -20.95 -4.07
N PHE A 4 -0.59 -20.97 -3.00
CA PHE A 4 -0.62 -19.91 -1.98
C PHE A 4 0.36 -20.12 -0.80
N GLY A 5 0.97 -21.31 -0.66
CA GLY A 5 1.95 -21.58 0.40
C GLY A 5 3.33 -20.96 0.20
N ASN A 6 3.80 -20.86 -1.05
CA ASN A 6 5.17 -20.44 -1.35
C ASN A 6 5.35 -18.91 -1.46
N TYR A 7 4.32 -18.17 -1.91
CA TYR A 7 4.40 -16.71 -1.99
C TYR A 7 4.30 -16.05 -0.61
N TYR A 8 3.43 -16.56 0.27
CA TYR A 8 3.22 -15.99 1.61
C TYR A 8 4.46 -16.13 2.52
N GLY A 9 5.15 -17.28 2.49
CA GLY A 9 6.40 -17.47 3.25
C GLY A 9 7.51 -16.52 2.81
N THR A 10 7.62 -16.29 1.49
CA THR A 10 8.57 -15.32 0.92
C THR A 10 8.22 -13.89 1.34
N HIS A 11 6.95 -13.48 1.25
CA HIS A 11 6.53 -12.13 1.64
C HIS A 11 6.68 -11.84 3.14
N ILE A 12 6.47 -12.82 4.03
CA ILE A 12 6.73 -12.62 5.47
C ILE A 12 8.23 -12.46 5.74
N GLY A 13 9.07 -13.28 5.11
CA GLY A 13 10.53 -13.16 5.27
C GLY A 13 11.04 -11.78 4.81
N GLU A 14 10.56 -11.31 3.66
CA GLU A 14 10.88 -9.96 3.16
C GLU A 14 10.28 -8.85 4.03
N LEU A 15 9.06 -9.03 4.56
CA LEU A 15 8.44 -8.07 5.48
C LEU A 15 9.23 -7.92 6.78
N ASN A 16 9.64 -9.04 7.37
CA ASN A 16 10.46 -9.03 8.58
C ASN A 16 11.82 -8.39 8.32
N ARG A 17 12.47 -8.72 7.20
CA ARG A 17 13.75 -8.10 6.83
C ARG A 17 13.61 -6.59 6.63
N ALA A 18 12.57 -6.15 5.93
CA ALA A 18 12.31 -4.73 5.72
C ALA A 18 12.05 -4.00 7.05
N ALA A 19 11.32 -4.63 7.97
CA ALA A 19 11.09 -4.10 9.31
C ALA A 19 12.39 -4.01 10.12
N ASP A 20 13.24 -5.03 10.07
CA ASP A 20 14.55 -5.06 10.75
C ASP A 20 15.50 -3.98 10.18
N GLU A 21 15.43 -3.72 8.88
CA GLU A 21 16.23 -2.70 8.18
C GLU A 21 15.63 -1.29 8.29
N GLY A 22 14.41 -1.14 8.83
CA GLY A 22 13.71 0.14 8.93
C GLY A 22 13.32 0.75 7.58
N VAL A 23 13.10 -0.09 6.56
CA VAL A 23 12.73 0.33 5.20
C VAL A 23 11.29 -0.05 4.88
N ASP A 24 10.64 0.77 4.06
CA ASP A 24 9.28 0.49 3.60
C ASP A 24 9.28 -0.57 2.50
N LEU A 25 8.36 -1.54 2.61
CA LEU A 25 8.14 -2.57 1.60
C LEU A 25 6.91 -2.22 0.75
N VAL A 26 7.10 -2.06 -0.56
CA VAL A 26 6.01 -1.89 -1.52
C VAL A 26 5.61 -3.26 -2.06
N LEU A 27 4.34 -3.63 -1.88
CA LEU A 27 3.76 -4.87 -2.39
C LEU A 27 2.77 -4.57 -3.51
N ASP A 28 3.12 -4.95 -4.74
CA ASP A 28 2.17 -5.01 -5.85
C ASP A 28 1.45 -6.36 -5.82
N ILE A 29 0.21 -6.34 -5.33
CA ILE A 29 -0.61 -7.54 -5.15
C ILE A 29 -1.91 -7.40 -5.94
N ASP A 30 -2.32 -8.49 -6.58
CA ASP A 30 -3.66 -8.53 -7.16
C ASP A 30 -4.74 -8.43 -6.06
N VAL A 31 -5.96 -8.05 -6.42
CA VAL A 31 -7.03 -7.81 -5.44
C VAL A 31 -7.48 -9.10 -4.71
N GLN A 32 -7.25 -10.28 -5.29
CA GLN A 32 -7.48 -11.55 -4.58
C GLN A 32 -6.41 -11.79 -3.50
N GLY A 33 -5.15 -11.50 -3.81
CA GLY A 33 -4.02 -11.49 -2.89
C GLY A 33 -4.21 -10.45 -1.79
N ALA A 34 -4.61 -9.23 -2.13
CA ALA A 34 -4.91 -8.16 -1.18
C ALA A 34 -6.02 -8.53 -0.19
N ARG A 35 -7.05 -9.23 -0.64
CA ARG A 35 -8.13 -9.72 0.23
C ARG A 35 -7.64 -10.76 1.24
N GLN A 36 -6.80 -11.69 0.81
CA GLN A 36 -6.25 -12.75 1.67
C GLN A 36 -5.20 -12.20 2.65
N LEU A 37 -4.42 -11.21 2.19
CA LEU A 37 -3.41 -10.55 2.99
C LEU A 37 -4.03 -9.61 4.01
N ARG A 38 -5.08 -8.83 3.70
CA ARG A 38 -5.64 -7.83 4.64
C ARG A 38 -5.97 -8.37 6.03
N ASP A 39 -6.59 -9.54 6.12
CA ASP A 39 -6.99 -10.11 7.42
C ASP A 39 -5.78 -10.66 8.21
N ARG A 40 -4.61 -10.74 7.57
CA ARG A 40 -3.36 -11.31 8.09
C ARG A 40 -2.19 -10.35 8.07
N LEU A 41 -2.36 -9.18 7.47
CA LEU A 41 -1.36 -8.13 7.43
C LEU A 41 -1.30 -7.47 8.80
N PRO A 42 -0.12 -7.03 9.24
CA PRO A 42 0.00 -6.25 10.46
C PRO A 42 -0.93 -5.02 10.39
N ILE A 43 -1.39 -4.56 11.55
CA ILE A 43 -2.19 -3.33 11.72
C ILE A 43 -1.49 -2.10 11.10
N SER A 44 -0.17 -2.17 10.88
CA SER A 44 0.64 -1.10 10.30
C SER A 44 0.70 -1.06 8.77
N ALA A 45 0.08 -2.00 8.05
CA ALA A 45 0.07 -1.97 6.58
C ALA A 45 -0.86 -0.86 6.07
N VAL A 46 -0.38 -0.11 5.07
CA VAL A 46 -1.16 0.94 4.39
C VAL A 46 -1.57 0.44 3.02
N SER A 47 -2.86 0.51 2.74
CA SER A 47 -3.45 0.00 1.50
C SER A 47 -3.90 1.14 0.58
N ILE A 48 -3.38 1.15 -0.64
CA ILE A 48 -3.64 2.21 -1.63
C ILE A 48 -4.27 1.57 -2.87
N PHE A 49 -5.46 2.03 -3.25
CA PHE A 49 -6.15 1.55 -4.45
C PHE A 49 -6.00 2.53 -5.61
N ILE A 50 -5.42 2.08 -6.73
CA ILE A 50 -5.13 2.94 -7.89
C ILE A 50 -6.20 2.74 -8.97
N LEU A 51 -6.78 3.85 -9.44
CA LEU A 51 -7.86 3.88 -10.42
C LEU A 51 -7.48 4.63 -11.69
N ALA A 52 -7.99 4.18 -12.82
CA ALA A 52 -8.09 5.05 -14.00
C ALA A 52 -9.25 6.05 -13.80
N PRO A 53 -9.21 7.25 -14.43
CA PRO A 53 -10.24 8.27 -14.26
C PRO A 53 -11.58 7.89 -14.88
N SER A 54 -11.61 6.90 -15.78
CA SER A 54 -12.83 6.36 -16.37
C SER A 54 -12.62 4.92 -16.85
N ARG A 55 -13.73 4.21 -17.09
CA ARG A 55 -13.72 2.89 -17.75
C ARG A 55 -13.04 2.95 -19.12
N GLN A 56 -13.32 3.98 -19.90
CA GLN A 56 -12.77 4.13 -21.23
C GLN A 56 -11.24 4.26 -21.19
N VAL A 57 -10.72 5.10 -20.29
CA VAL A 57 -9.26 5.26 -20.12
C VAL A 57 -8.62 3.96 -19.61
N LEU A 58 -9.30 3.21 -18.74
CA LEU A 58 -8.82 1.89 -18.31
C LEU A 58 -8.70 0.93 -19.51
N GLU A 59 -9.73 0.88 -20.36
CA GLU A 59 -9.75 0.03 -21.56
C GLU A 59 -8.64 0.42 -22.54
N GLU A 60 -8.49 1.72 -22.82
CA GLU A 60 -7.41 2.25 -23.67
C GLU A 60 -6.03 1.85 -23.13
N ARG A 61 -5.80 1.98 -21.82
CA ARG A 61 -4.54 1.58 -21.18
C ARG A 61 -4.29 0.08 -21.24
N LEU A 62 -5.32 -0.75 -21.07
CA LEU A 62 -5.19 -2.22 -21.19
C LEU A 62 -4.80 -2.63 -22.61
N ARG A 63 -5.48 -2.03 -23.61
CA ARG A 63 -5.20 -2.24 -25.04
C ARG A 63 -3.80 -1.77 -25.44
N ALA A 64 -3.35 -0.64 -24.90
CA ALA A 64 -2.02 -0.11 -25.20
C ALA A 64 -0.88 -0.93 -24.59
N ARG A 65 -1.12 -1.57 -23.43
CA ARG A 65 -0.08 -2.32 -22.69
C ARG A 65 0.08 -3.77 -23.12
N SER A 66 -0.90 -4.35 -23.81
CA SER A 66 -0.93 -5.78 -24.07
C SER A 66 -1.47 -6.09 -25.46
N GLN A 67 -1.00 -7.18 -26.07
CA GLN A 67 -1.66 -7.82 -27.20
C GLN A 67 -2.78 -8.76 -26.72
N ASP A 68 -3.40 -8.45 -25.57
CA ASP A 68 -4.49 -9.23 -25.02
C ASP A 68 -5.67 -9.25 -26.01
N SER A 69 -6.35 -10.40 -26.12
CA SER A 69 -7.55 -10.50 -26.94
C SER A 69 -8.69 -9.65 -26.35
N ASP A 70 -9.67 -9.30 -27.19
CA ASP A 70 -10.86 -8.56 -26.75
C ASP A 70 -11.60 -9.27 -25.59
N GLU A 71 -11.61 -10.61 -25.58
CA GLU A 71 -12.21 -11.39 -24.51
C GLU A 71 -11.49 -11.20 -23.17
N VAL A 72 -10.15 -11.16 -23.20
CA VAL A 72 -9.32 -10.93 -22.00
C VAL A 72 -9.50 -9.52 -21.48
N ILE A 73 -9.51 -8.51 -22.37
CA ILE A 73 -9.76 -7.11 -22.00
C ILE A 73 -11.15 -6.97 -21.38
N ALA A 74 -12.18 -7.54 -22.00
CA ALA A 74 -13.54 -7.51 -21.46
C ALA A 74 -13.63 -8.17 -20.09
N ARG A 75 -12.90 -9.27 -19.86
CA ARG A 75 -12.81 -9.91 -18.54
C ARG A 75 -12.15 -8.99 -17.51
N ARG A 76 -10.96 -8.45 -17.79
CA ARG A 76 -10.26 -7.54 -16.88
C ARG A 76 -11.10 -6.31 -16.53
N LEU A 77 -11.84 -5.74 -17.49
CA LEU A 77 -12.75 -4.61 -17.24
C LEU A 77 -13.92 -4.99 -16.32
N ARG A 78 -14.48 -6.20 -16.46
CA ARG A 78 -15.52 -6.70 -15.54
C ARG A 78 -14.97 -6.90 -14.13
N ASP A 79 -13.78 -7.47 -14.02
CA ASP A 79 -13.11 -7.69 -12.73
C ASP A 79 -12.85 -6.35 -12.04
N ALA A 80 -12.25 -5.39 -12.75
CA ALA A 80 -12.03 -4.04 -12.25
C ALA A 80 -13.32 -3.36 -11.76
N ALA A 81 -14.44 -3.50 -12.50
CA ALA A 81 -15.73 -2.94 -12.07
C ALA A 81 -16.25 -3.55 -10.76
N ASN A 82 -16.01 -4.84 -10.54
CA ASN A 82 -16.36 -5.52 -9.29
C ASN A 82 -15.45 -5.09 -8.13
N GLU A 83 -14.18 -4.86 -8.42
CA GLU A 83 -13.18 -4.44 -7.44
C GLU A 83 -13.40 -3.00 -7.00
N ILE A 84 -13.70 -2.09 -7.93
CA ILE A 84 -14.00 -0.68 -7.64
C ILE A 84 -15.07 -0.55 -6.55
N ARG A 85 -16.10 -1.41 -6.53
CA ARG A 85 -17.15 -1.37 -5.50
C ARG A 85 -16.63 -1.58 -4.08
N ASN A 86 -15.44 -2.14 -3.92
CA ASN A 86 -14.79 -2.40 -2.65
C ASN A 86 -13.73 -1.34 -2.27
N TYR A 87 -13.66 -0.20 -2.97
CA TYR A 87 -12.66 0.85 -2.71
C TYR A 87 -12.64 1.31 -1.25
N LYS A 88 -13.80 1.28 -0.56
CA LYS A 88 -13.95 1.67 0.86
C LYS A 88 -13.18 0.80 1.84
N ARG A 89 -12.58 -0.31 1.37
CA ARG A 89 -11.75 -1.21 2.18
C ARG A 89 -10.26 -0.86 2.14
N TYR A 90 -9.90 0.20 1.42
CA TYR A 90 -8.54 0.69 1.31
C TYR A 90 -8.41 1.99 2.10
N ASP A 91 -7.22 2.26 2.63
CA ASP A 91 -6.94 3.48 3.39
C ASP A 91 -6.91 4.70 2.48
N TYR A 92 -6.36 4.54 1.27
CA TYR A 92 -6.27 5.58 0.26
C TYR A 92 -6.81 5.12 -1.11
N VAL A 93 -7.36 6.06 -1.87
CA VAL A 93 -7.74 5.86 -3.27
C VAL A 93 -7.07 6.92 -4.12
N LEU A 94 -6.23 6.48 -5.06
CA LEU A 94 -5.51 7.34 -5.98
C LEU A 94 -6.12 7.21 -7.38
N VAL A 95 -6.58 8.32 -7.96
CA VAL A 95 -7.14 8.30 -9.33
C VAL A 95 -6.10 8.83 -10.31
N ASN A 96 -5.45 7.91 -11.01
CA ASN A 96 -4.34 8.13 -11.92
C ASN A 96 -4.78 8.77 -13.25
N ARG A 97 -4.89 10.10 -13.25
CA ARG A 97 -5.11 10.95 -14.44
C ARG A 97 -3.83 11.20 -15.21
N ASP A 98 -2.79 11.58 -14.49
CA ASP A 98 -1.46 11.88 -14.97
C ASP A 98 -0.44 11.09 -14.13
N VAL A 99 0.56 10.50 -14.78
CA VAL A 99 1.52 9.61 -14.12
C VAL A 99 2.37 10.39 -13.12
N GLU A 100 2.90 11.55 -13.52
CA GLU A 100 3.80 12.31 -12.65
C GLU A 100 3.06 12.85 -11.42
N ALA A 101 1.84 13.37 -11.59
CA ALA A 101 1.00 13.79 -10.49
C ALA A 101 0.64 12.63 -9.56
N SER A 102 0.30 11.46 -10.11
CA SER A 102 0.01 10.26 -9.33
C SER A 102 1.21 9.80 -8.51
N VAL A 103 2.41 9.87 -9.08
CA VAL A 103 3.64 9.52 -8.35
C VAL A 103 3.87 10.47 -7.20
N ARG A 104 3.69 11.79 -7.41
CA ARG A 104 3.82 12.77 -6.32
C ARG A 104 2.81 12.51 -5.21
N GLU A 105 1.56 12.24 -5.54
CA GLU A 105 0.52 11.90 -4.57
C GLU A 105 0.85 10.61 -3.79
N LEU A 106 1.35 9.58 -4.47
CA LEU A 106 1.79 8.35 -3.82
C LEU A 106 2.94 8.59 -2.84
N VAL A 107 3.93 9.41 -3.23
CA VAL A 107 5.05 9.80 -2.35
C VAL A 107 4.54 10.54 -1.12
N SER A 108 3.62 11.50 -1.29
CA SER A 108 3.04 12.23 -0.17
C SER A 108 2.31 11.31 0.82
N ILE A 109 1.55 10.32 0.33
CA ILE A 109 0.90 9.33 1.20
C ILE A 109 1.93 8.58 2.05
N VAL A 110 3.03 8.14 1.45
CA VAL A 110 4.11 7.43 2.16
C VAL A 110 4.76 8.33 3.21
N GLU A 111 5.06 9.58 2.87
CA GLU A 111 5.66 10.55 3.80
C GLU A 111 4.74 10.86 4.98
N GLU A 112 3.44 11.06 4.74
CA GLU A 112 2.46 11.29 5.80
C GLU A 112 2.32 10.08 6.72
N GLU A 113 2.30 8.87 6.16
CA GLU A 113 2.22 7.63 6.93
C GLU A 113 3.43 7.41 7.84
N ARG A 114 4.63 7.77 7.39
CA ARG A 114 5.85 7.77 8.22
C ARG A 114 5.75 8.72 9.40
N GLY A 115 5.04 9.85 9.25
CA GLY A 115 4.84 10.84 10.30
C GLY A 115 3.77 10.51 11.34
N ARG A 116 3.04 9.39 11.20
CA ARG A 116 2.02 8.99 12.18
C ARG A 116 2.66 8.73 13.54
N ARG A 117 1.99 9.20 14.60
CA ARG A 117 2.46 9.12 16.00
C ARG A 117 2.98 7.73 16.37
N GLU A 118 2.24 6.69 16.04
CA GLU A 118 2.59 5.30 16.32
C GLU A 118 3.87 4.80 15.62
N ARG A 119 4.31 5.46 14.54
CA ARG A 119 5.54 5.10 13.81
C ARG A 119 6.77 5.89 14.28
N ILE A 120 6.57 7.12 14.76
CA ILE A 120 7.66 7.99 15.24
C ILE A 120 7.93 7.87 16.75
N GLU A 121 7.19 7.03 17.48
CA GLU A 121 7.31 6.89 18.94
C GLU A 121 8.75 6.60 19.39
N ASN A 122 9.50 5.80 18.62
CA ASN A 122 10.91 5.50 18.92
C ASN A 122 11.84 6.70 18.75
N GLU A 123 11.50 7.66 17.90
CA GLU A 123 12.24 8.92 17.75
C GLU A 123 11.83 9.95 18.82
N VAL A 124 10.55 9.95 19.20
CA VAL A 124 9.99 10.86 20.20
C VAL A 124 10.44 10.50 21.62
N ARG A 125 10.50 9.20 21.96
CA ARG A 125 10.83 8.75 23.34
C ARG A 125 12.18 9.30 23.86
N PRO A 126 13.30 9.22 23.14
CA PRO A 126 14.57 9.81 23.60
C PRO A 126 14.50 11.34 23.78
N ILE A 127 13.70 12.02 22.95
CA ILE A 127 13.48 13.46 23.08
C ILE A 127 12.73 13.76 24.38
N LEU A 128 11.68 13.00 24.70
CA LEU A 128 10.94 13.13 25.96
C LEU A 128 11.85 12.91 27.18
N GLU A 129 12.65 11.84 27.16
CA GLU A 129 13.61 11.53 28.23
C GLU A 129 14.60 12.68 28.47
N SER A 130 14.98 13.44 27.42
CA SER A 130 15.87 14.60 27.56
C SER A 130 15.29 15.76 28.38
N PHE A 131 13.95 15.88 28.45
CA PHE A 131 13.27 16.89 29.28
C PHE A 131 13.14 16.45 30.74
N GLU A 132 13.12 15.14 31.03
CA GLU A 132 12.90 14.62 32.39
C GLU A 132 14.15 14.65 33.27
N VAL A 133 15.36 14.65 32.67
CA VAL A 133 16.64 14.66 33.41
C VAL A 133 16.93 16.04 34.07
N GLY A 134 16.16 17.08 33.73
CA GLY A 134 16.33 18.45 34.25
C GLY A 134 15.79 18.70 35.67
N ASP A 135 14.83 17.90 36.14
CA ASP A 135 14.07 18.21 37.36
C ASP A 135 14.63 17.58 38.66
N VAL A 136 15.68 16.75 38.59
CA VAL A 136 16.20 16.01 39.75
C VAL A 136 17.39 16.71 40.45
N LYS A 137 17.68 17.97 40.13
CA LYS A 137 18.82 18.71 40.73
C LYS A 137 18.46 19.81 41.73
N ASN A 138 17.23 19.89 42.21
CA ASN A 138 16.86 20.78 43.33
C ASN A 138 15.87 20.10 44.28
N ALA A 139 16.34 19.17 45.10
CA ALA A 139 15.69 18.77 46.35
C ALA A 139 16.74 18.36 47.38
#